data_AF-A0A3D2MRW6-F1
#
_entry.id   AF-A0A3D2MRW6-F1
#
_cell.length_a   1.000
_cell.length_b   1.000
_cell.length_c   1.000
_cell.angle_alpha   90.00
_cell.angle_beta   90.00
_cell.angle_gamma   90.00
#
_symmetry.space_group_name_H-M   'P 1'
#
loop_
_entity.id
_entity.type
_entity.pdbx_description
1 polymer ?
#
loop_
_entity_poly.entity_id
_entity_poly.type
_entity_poly.pdbx_seq_one_letter_code
_entity_poly.pdbx_strand_id
1 'polypeptide(L)'
;MVKALAGVARLTIVYHLAHRDGITVTELTDIMGLSQPLVSWHLRKLRRAGIIHTSRIGRQVYCSLDKARYHYCLQRLESLIDPSIQLELLPIGEALIAAEAVADD
;
A
#
# COMPACT_ATOMS: atom_id res chain seq x y z
N MET A 1 -2.09 5.51 5.68
CA MET A 1 -2.06 4.03 5.67
C MET A 1 -3.44 3.40 5.75
N VAL A 2 -4.09 3.29 6.91
CA VAL A 2 -5.37 2.53 7.08
C VAL A 2 -6.46 3.00 6.11
N LYS A 3 -6.62 4.32 5.95
CA LYS A 3 -7.55 4.91 4.97
C LYS A 3 -7.30 4.48 3.52
N ALA A 4 -6.05 4.14 3.18
CA ALA A 4 -5.69 3.63 1.86
C ALA A 4 -6.11 2.16 1.67
N LEU A 5 -6.11 1.37 2.75
CA LEU A 5 -6.55 -0.03 2.76
C LEU A 5 -8.06 -0.19 3.00
N ALA A 6 -8.72 0.79 3.62
CA ALA A 6 -10.14 0.76 3.99
C ALA A 6 -11.08 0.83 2.77
N GLY A 7 -11.11 -0.21 1.93
CA GLY A 7 -12.07 -0.38 0.85
C GLY A 7 -11.84 -1.70 0.13
N VAL A 8 -12.92 -2.45 -0.10
CA VAL A 8 -12.90 -3.83 -0.63
C VAL A 8 -12.02 -3.95 -1.86
N ALA A 9 -12.24 -3.14 -2.90
CA ALA A 9 -11.45 -3.19 -4.13
C ALA A 9 -9.94 -3.01 -3.89
N ARG A 10 -9.52 -2.20 -2.90
CA ARG A 10 -8.10 -1.99 -2.58
C ARG A 10 -7.52 -3.16 -1.82
N LEU A 11 -8.28 -3.79 -0.92
CA LEU A 11 -7.87 -5.02 -0.27
C LEU A 11 -7.73 -6.17 -1.28
N THR A 12 -8.65 -6.25 -2.26
CA THR A 12 -8.56 -7.26 -3.32
C THR A 12 -7.35 -7.04 -4.22
N ILE A 13 -7.04 -5.79 -4.59
CA ILE A 13 -5.80 -5.46 -5.31
C ILE A 13 -4.57 -5.91 -4.50
N VAL A 14 -4.51 -5.55 -3.21
CA VAL A 14 -3.40 -5.94 -2.32
C VAL A 14 -3.28 -7.47 -2.23
N TYR A 15 -4.40 -8.19 -2.13
CA TYR A 15 -4.41 -9.65 -2.15
C TYR A 15 -3.74 -10.22 -3.42
N HIS A 16 -4.11 -9.72 -4.60
CA HIS A 16 -3.50 -10.18 -5.85
C HIS A 16 -2.00 -9.86 -5.91
N LEU A 17 -1.61 -8.64 -5.51
CA LEU A 17 -0.21 -8.21 -5.49
C LEU A 17 0.64 -8.92 -4.42
N ALA A 18 0.03 -9.48 -3.37
CA ALA A 18 0.74 -10.25 -2.35
C ALA A 18 1.23 -11.61 -2.87
N HIS A 19 0.53 -12.18 -3.85
CA HIS A 19 0.75 -13.54 -4.36
C HIS A 19 1.45 -13.57 -5.73
N ARG A 20 1.86 -12.40 -6.27
CA ARG A 20 2.55 -12.28 -7.55
C ARG A 20 3.60 -11.17 -7.47
N ASP A 21 4.80 -11.39 -8.03
CA ASP A 21 5.90 -10.43 -7.94
C ASP A 21 5.68 -9.15 -8.76
N GLY A 22 4.72 -9.17 -9.70
CA GLY A 22 4.23 -7.98 -10.39
C GLY A 22 3.01 -8.29 -11.24
N ILE A 23 2.04 -7.36 -11.28
CA ILE A 23 0.84 -7.45 -12.12
C ILE A 23 0.67 -6.13 -12.87
N THR A 24 0.38 -6.19 -14.17
CA THR A 24 0.14 -4.96 -14.93
C THR A 24 -1.20 -4.32 -14.55
N VAL A 25 -1.32 -3.01 -14.78
CA VAL A 25 -2.60 -2.30 -14.58
C VAL A 25 -3.72 -2.90 -15.43
N THR A 26 -3.41 -3.34 -16.66
CA THR A 26 -4.38 -3.97 -17.55
C THR A 26 -4.84 -5.32 -16.99
N GLU A 27 -3.92 -6.20 -16.58
CA GLU A 27 -4.29 -7.47 -15.96
C GLU A 27 -5.10 -7.28 -14.67
N LEU A 28 -4.75 -6.29 -13.83
CA LEU A 28 -5.56 -5.94 -12.65
C LEU A 28 -6.96 -5.46 -13.04
N THR A 29 -7.08 -4.73 -14.15
CA THR A 29 -8.39 -4.30 -14.68
C THR A 29 -9.25 -5.51 -15.05
N ASP A 30 -8.65 -6.46 -15.76
CA ASP A 30 -9.32 -7.68 -16.21
C ASP A 30 -9.71 -8.58 -15.02
N ILE A 31 -8.78 -8.82 -14.08
CA ILE A 31 -9.02 -9.63 -12.88
C ILE A 31 -10.13 -9.02 -12.00
N MET A 32 -10.17 -7.70 -11.90
CA MET A 32 -11.15 -7.00 -11.07
C MET A 32 -12.51 -6.83 -11.73
N GLY A 33 -12.63 -6.98 -13.05
CA GLY A 33 -13.86 -6.68 -13.78
C GLY A 33 -14.31 -5.22 -13.63
N LEU A 34 -13.37 -4.32 -13.34
CA LEU A 34 -13.61 -2.89 -13.17
C LEU A 34 -13.05 -2.12 -14.36
N SER A 35 -13.46 -0.86 -14.53
CA SER A 35 -12.86 -0.02 -15.57
C SER A 35 -11.41 0.36 -15.22
N GLN A 36 -10.56 0.48 -16.24
CA GLN A 36 -9.16 0.87 -16.05
C GLN A 36 -8.98 2.22 -15.33
N PRO A 37 -9.80 3.26 -15.57
CA PRO A 37 -9.74 4.50 -14.79
C PRO A 37 -9.99 4.30 -13.29
N LEU A 38 -10.95 3.43 -12.93
CA LEU A 38 -11.28 3.13 -11.54
C LEU A 38 -10.16 2.35 -10.85
N VAL A 39 -9.61 1.33 -11.51
CA VAL A 39 -8.43 0.59 -11.00
C VAL A 39 -7.23 1.53 -10.83
N SER A 40 -6.96 2.38 -11.82
CA SER A 40 -5.87 3.37 -11.74
C SER A 40 -6.05 4.35 -10.58
N TRP A 41 -7.29 4.74 -10.27
CA TRP A 41 -7.60 5.58 -9.10
C TRP A 41 -7.29 4.86 -7.78
N HIS A 42 -7.67 3.59 -7.66
CA HIS A 42 -7.34 2.78 -6.48
C HIS A 42 -5.82 2.61 -6.31
N LEU A 43 -5.11 2.27 -7.39
CA LEU A 43 -3.66 2.13 -7.40
C LEU A 43 -2.95 3.44 -7.01
N ARG A 44 -3.44 4.59 -7.49
CA ARG A 44 -2.90 5.90 -7.10
C ARG A 44 -3.02 6.14 -5.59
N LYS A 45 -4.14 5.76 -4.96
CA LYS A 45 -4.31 5.88 -3.51
C LYS A 45 -3.38 4.96 -2.73
N LEU A 46 -3.23 3.70 -3.17
CA LEU A 46 -2.32 2.75 -2.56
C LEU A 46 -0.86 3.21 -2.68
N ARG A 47 -0.46 3.68 -3.86
CA ARG A 47 0.89 4.21 -4.13
C ARG A 47 1.20 5.43 -3.28
N ARG A 48 0.27 6.40 -3.19
CA ARG A 48 0.44 7.59 -2.33
C ARG A 48 0.58 7.24 -0.84
N ALA A 49 0.12 6.08 -0.42
CA ALA A 49 0.27 5.60 0.95
C ALA A 49 1.52 4.72 1.15
N GLY A 50 2.33 4.53 0.11
CA GLY A 50 3.52 3.66 0.13
C GLY A 50 3.22 2.17 0.10
N ILE A 51 1.95 1.74 0.00
CA ILE A 51 1.59 0.31 0.10
C ILE A 51 2.04 -0.48 -1.14
N ILE A 52 2.17 0.17 -2.29
CA ILE A 52 2.57 -0.47 -3.54
C ILE A 52 3.66 0.34 -4.23
N HIS A 53 4.46 -0.36 -5.02
CA HIS A 53 5.34 0.24 -6.00
C HIS A 53 4.74 0.12 -7.40
N THR A 54 5.18 1.02 -8.28
CA THR A 54 4.83 0.97 -9.71
C THR A 54 6.08 1.14 -10.53
N SER A 55 6.34 0.23 -11.47
CA SER A 55 7.43 0.32 -12.43
C SER A 55 6.89 0.28 -13.86
N ARG A 56 7.57 0.93 -14.79
CA ARG A 56 7.18 0.94 -16.20
C ARG A 56 8.18 0.14 -17.01
N ILE A 57 7.70 -0.88 -17.71
CA ILE A 57 8.50 -1.75 -18.58
C ILE A 57 7.87 -1.68 -19.96
N GLY A 58 8.60 -1.08 -20.92
CA GLY A 58 8.06 -0.79 -22.24
C GLY A 58 6.80 0.08 -22.17
N ARG A 59 5.67 -0.43 -22.67
CA ARG A 59 4.36 0.26 -22.67
C ARG A 59 3.50 -0.09 -21.45
N GLN A 60 3.90 -1.05 -20.64
CA GLN A 60 3.12 -1.55 -19.52
C GLN A 60 3.58 -0.94 -18.21
N VAL A 61 2.63 -0.74 -17.30
CA VAL A 61 2.89 -0.34 -15.91
C VAL A 61 2.61 -1.54 -15.03
N TYR A 62 3.63 -2.00 -14.34
CA TYR A 62 3.57 -3.08 -13.36
C TYR A 62 3.38 -2.50 -11.97
N CYS A 63 2.57 -3.17 -11.17
CA CYS A 63 2.34 -2.89 -9.76
C CYS A 63 2.83 -4.07 -8.94
N SER A 64 3.45 -3.79 -7.80
CA SER A 64 3.89 -4.79 -6.83
C SER A 64 3.59 -4.30 -5.42
N LEU A 65 3.36 -5.23 -4.49
CA LEU A 65 3.14 -4.90 -3.08
C LEU A 65 4.48 -4.54 -2.44
N ASP A 66 4.50 -3.44 -1.69
CA ASP A 66 5.58 -3.17 -0.74
C ASP A 66 5.30 -3.99 0.53
N LYS A 67 5.86 -5.21 0.58
CA LYS A 67 5.65 -6.14 1.70
C LYS A 67 6.23 -5.59 3.01
N ALA A 68 7.38 -4.90 2.94
CA ALA A 68 8.00 -4.29 4.10
C ALA A 68 7.08 -3.21 4.68
N ARG A 69 6.57 -2.31 3.83
CA ARG A 69 5.57 -1.32 4.25
C ARG A 69 4.33 -2.00 4.83
N TYR A 70 3.81 -3.03 4.18
CA TYR A 70 2.61 -3.74 4.66
C TYR A 70 2.81 -4.36 6.06
N HIS A 71 3.95 -5.02 6.31
CA HIS A 71 4.25 -5.58 7.63
C HIS A 71 4.45 -4.49 8.69
N TYR A 72 5.16 -3.42 8.34
CA TYR A 72 5.29 -2.25 9.21
C TYR A 72 3.91 -1.72 9.63
N CYS A 73 2.99 -1.60 8.66
CA CYS A 73 1.63 -1.15 8.91
C CYS A 73 0.90 -2.04 9.94
N LEU A 74 1.07 -3.37 9.85
CA LEU A 74 0.46 -4.30 10.79
C LEU A 74 1.07 -4.21 12.19
N GLN A 75 2.40 -4.14 12.30
CA GLN A 75 3.08 -3.96 13.58
C GLN A 75 2.64 -2.68 14.29
N ARG A 76 2.42 -1.59 13.53
CA ARG A 76 1.92 -0.33 14.10
C ARG A 76 0.46 -0.40 14.55
N LEU A 77 -0.36 -1.23 13.91
CA LEU A 77 -1.73 -1.46 14.38
C LEU A 77 -1.75 -2.35 15.63
N GLU A 78 -0.90 -3.37 15.65
CA GLU A 78 -0.73 -4.25 16.81
C GLU A 78 -0.21 -3.47 18.02
N SER A 79 0.69 -2.52 17.83
CA SER A 79 1.20 -1.70 18.94
C SER A 79 0.11 -0.83 19.59
N LEU A 80 -1.03 -0.58 18.93
CA LEU A 80 -2.12 0.22 19.53
C LEU A 80 -2.82 -0.47 20.71
N ILE A 81 -2.69 -1.80 20.84
CA ILE A 81 -3.23 -2.54 21.99
C ILE A 81 -2.23 -2.69 23.13
N ASP A 82 -0.99 -2.18 22.97
CA ASP A 82 0.01 -2.18 24.02
C ASP A 82 -0.28 -1.05 25.02
N PRO A 83 -0.63 -1.36 26.29
CA PRO A 83 -0.96 -0.36 27.29
C PRO A 83 0.24 0.51 27.70
N SER A 84 1.46 0.12 27.34
CA SER A 84 2.68 0.90 27.62
C SER A 84 2.96 1.99 26.58
N ILE A 85 2.25 2.00 25.44
CA ILE A 85 2.43 3.00 24.39
C ILE A 85 1.56 4.25 24.66
N GLN A 86 2.21 5.41 24.67
CA GLN A 86 1.54 6.71 24.74
C GLN A 86 1.25 7.24 23.33
N LEU A 87 -0.01 7.63 23.07
CA LEU A 87 -0.50 8.04 21.75
C LEU A 87 0.21 9.30 21.19
N GLU A 88 0.76 10.14 22.06
CA GLU A 88 1.49 11.37 21.70
C GLU A 88 2.82 11.11 20.98
N LEU A 89 3.35 9.87 21.05
CA LEU A 89 4.57 9.45 20.35
C LEU A 89 4.32 8.90 18.93
N LEU A 90 3.08 8.86 18.46
CA LEU A 90 2.77 8.35 17.12
C LEU A 90 2.98 9.45 16.07
N PRO A 91 3.90 9.28 15.11
CA PRO A 91 4.02 10.22 14.00
C PRO A 91 2.71 10.27 13.23
N ILE A 92 2.26 11.47 12.87
CA ILE A 92 1.00 11.68 12.15
C ILE A 92 1.29 12.11 10.71
N GLY A 93 0.52 11.60 9.76
CA GLY A 93 0.52 12.11 8.38
C GLY A 93 1.82 11.83 7.62
N GLU A 94 2.39 12.86 6.98
CA GLU A 94 3.65 12.76 6.23
C GLU A 94 4.85 12.47 7.13
N ALA A 95 4.78 12.81 8.42
CA ALA A 95 5.82 12.48 9.40
C ALA A 95 5.91 10.96 9.66
N LEU A 96 4.82 10.20 9.51
CA LEU A 96 4.82 8.71 9.53
C LEU A 96 5.35 8.10 8.23
N ILE A 97 5.60 8.92 7.22
CA ILE A 97 6.22 8.48 5.98
C ILE A 97 7.70 8.89 5.98
N ALA A 98 8.03 10.06 6.57
CA ALA A 98 9.38 10.61 6.61
C ALA A 98 10.23 10.14 7.80
N ALA A 99 9.66 9.96 9.00
CA ALA A 99 10.43 9.55 10.20
C ALA A 99 11.02 8.14 10.10
N GLU A 100 10.58 7.36 9.12
CA GLU A 100 11.00 5.96 8.92
C GLU A 100 12.02 5.80 7.78
N ALA A 101 12.23 6.85 6.96
CA ALA A 101 13.27 6.88 5.93
C ALA A 101 14.66 7.26 6.46
N VAL A 102 14.76 7.65 7.74
CA VAL A 102 15.99 8.09 8.42
C VAL A 102 16.62 6.96 9.25
N ALA A 103 15.98 5.78 9.33
CA ALA A 103 16.45 4.65 10.13
C ALA A 103 17.27 3.59 9.34
N ASP A 104 17.53 3.82 8.05
CA ASP A 104 18.32 2.93 7.16
C ASP A 104 19.54 3.69 6.56
N ASP A 105 20.37 4.26 7.43
CA ASP A 105 21.79 4.59 7.13
C ASP A 105 22.71 3.89 8.14
#